data_AF-A0A9Q9D5V7-F1
#
_entry.id   AF-A0A9Q9D5V7-F1
#
_cell.length_a   1.000
_cell.length_b   1.000
_cell.length_c   1.000
_cell.angle_alpha   90.00
_cell.angle_beta   90.00
_cell.angle_gamma   90.00
#
_symmetry.space_group_name_H-M   'P 1'
#
loop_
_entity.id
_entity.type
_entity.pdbx_description
1 polymer ?
#
loop_
_entity_poly.entity_id
_entity_poly.type
_entity_poly.pdbx_seq_one_letter_code
_entity_poly.pdbx_strand_id
1 'polypeptide(L)'
;MDLNFIELLKIIFLGIVEGITEWLPVSSTGHMLLVDAFIHTNMTQAFKDMFFVVIQLGAIIAVIVEFWSQMNPFVNVEGKGVRIKRSVFNMWVKVVVAFLPSAVFGLFLNDFLEEHFGTPLTIAIMLIVYGIAFIVIERWNKTRVPKINTMKEITYQAALIIGMFQVLSMIPGTSRSGATIVGALLIGVSRVVAAEFTFFLAVPTMLGASAFKLLKFGLHFSLSEVIALIVGMVVAYVVSIFVIKFLMSYIKRRDFQIFGWYRMALGIIVILFIIVGVI
;
A
#
# COMPACT_ATOMS: atom_id res chain seq x y z
N MET A 1 -26.47 -4.99 7.09
CA MET A 1 -25.67 -6.20 6.86
C MET A 1 -25.91 -7.18 7.99
N ASP A 2 -26.28 -8.41 7.67
CA ASP A 2 -26.42 -9.51 8.64
C ASP A 2 -25.06 -10.19 8.85
N LEU A 3 -24.49 -10.01 10.04
CA LEU A 3 -23.18 -10.56 10.37
C LEU A 3 -23.33 -11.98 10.93
N ASN A 4 -23.39 -12.97 10.05
CA ASN A 4 -23.35 -14.37 10.42
C ASN A 4 -21.90 -14.92 10.44
N PHE A 5 -21.73 -16.15 10.91
CA PHE A 5 -20.41 -16.78 11.02
C PHE A 5 -19.68 -16.88 9.67
N ILE A 6 -20.39 -17.18 8.59
CA ILE A 6 -19.80 -17.27 7.24
C ILE A 6 -19.29 -15.90 6.80
N GLU A 7 -20.08 -14.86 7.03
CA GLU A 7 -19.72 -13.49 6.65
C GLU A 7 -18.49 -12.99 7.44
N LEU A 8 -18.38 -13.39 8.71
CA LEU A 8 -17.18 -13.13 9.51
C LEU A 8 -15.94 -13.80 8.92
N LEU A 9 -16.05 -15.05 8.44
CA LEU A 9 -14.94 -15.73 7.77
C LEU A 9 -14.52 -15.02 6.48
N LYS A 10 -15.46 -14.47 5.70
CA LYS A 10 -15.16 -13.67 4.51
C LYS A 10 -14.40 -12.40 4.87
N ILE A 11 -14.82 -11.69 5.93
CA ILE A 11 -14.14 -10.49 6.44
C ILE A 11 -12.72 -10.82 6.91
N ILE A 12 -12.55 -11.93 7.64
CA ILE A 12 -11.23 -12.41 8.07
C ILE A 12 -10.35 -12.68 6.84
N PHE A 13 -10.89 -13.37 5.83
CA PHE A 13 -10.16 -13.66 4.60
C PHE A 13 -9.74 -12.37 3.87
N LEU A 14 -10.63 -11.39 3.73
CA LEU A 14 -10.32 -10.08 3.15
C LEU A 14 -9.23 -9.35 3.95
N GLY A 15 -9.28 -9.40 5.28
CA GLY A 15 -8.22 -8.87 6.13
C GLY A 15 -6.87 -9.57 5.93
N ILE A 16 -6.86 -10.88 5.70
CA ILE A 16 -5.65 -11.63 5.36
C ILE A 16 -5.09 -11.17 4.01
N VAL A 17 -5.93 -11.08 2.99
CA VAL A 17 -5.53 -10.66 1.65
C VAL A 17 -4.94 -9.25 1.70
N GLU A 18 -5.61 -8.32 2.36
CA GLU A 18 -5.11 -6.96 2.57
C GLU A 18 -3.75 -6.97 3.28
N GLY A 19 -3.63 -7.62 4.44
CA GLY A 19 -2.39 -7.65 5.20
C GLY A 19 -1.20 -8.27 4.45
N ILE A 20 -1.44 -9.19 3.52
CA ILE A 20 -0.41 -9.74 2.62
C ILE A 20 -0.05 -8.75 1.52
N THR A 21 -1.06 -8.21 0.84
CA THR A 21 -0.88 -7.56 -0.46
C THR A 21 -0.59 -6.06 -0.37
N GLU A 22 -0.79 -5.44 0.79
CA GLU A 22 -0.50 -4.02 1.01
C GLU A 22 1.00 -3.71 0.91
N TRP A 23 1.83 -4.57 1.52
CA TRP A 23 3.28 -4.36 1.61
C TRP A 23 4.03 -4.95 0.43
N LEU A 24 3.60 -6.13 -0.03
CA LEU A 24 4.15 -6.73 -1.22
C LEU A 24 3.78 -5.84 -2.41
N PRO A 25 4.70 -5.58 -3.36
CA PRO A 25 4.43 -4.68 -4.48
C PRO A 25 3.55 -5.36 -5.55
N VAL A 26 2.41 -5.95 -5.15
CA VAL A 26 1.56 -6.81 -5.98
C VAL A 26 0.14 -6.28 -6.18
N SER A 27 -0.17 -5.10 -5.61
CA SER A 27 -1.47 -4.40 -5.65
C SER A 27 -2.55 -5.05 -4.80
N SER A 28 -2.78 -4.52 -3.59
CA SER A 28 -3.91 -4.90 -2.72
C SER A 28 -5.25 -4.70 -3.42
N THR A 29 -5.49 -3.54 -4.04
CA THR A 29 -6.73 -3.26 -4.79
C THR A 29 -7.09 -4.36 -5.81
N GLY A 30 -6.11 -4.81 -6.61
CA GLY A 30 -6.37 -5.85 -7.60
C GLY A 30 -6.75 -7.20 -6.99
N HIS A 31 -6.13 -7.56 -5.86
CA HIS A 31 -6.48 -8.79 -5.14
C HIS A 31 -7.84 -8.67 -4.46
N MET A 32 -8.13 -7.53 -3.83
CA MET A 32 -9.40 -7.28 -3.16
C MET A 32 -10.56 -7.35 -4.16
N LEU A 33 -10.42 -6.75 -5.35
CA LEU A 33 -11.44 -6.83 -6.40
C LEU A 33 -11.63 -8.26 -6.92
N LEU A 34 -10.54 -8.99 -7.18
CA LEU A 34 -10.63 -10.39 -7.62
C LEU A 34 -11.31 -11.27 -6.57
N VAL A 35 -10.93 -11.11 -5.31
CA VAL A 35 -11.52 -11.88 -4.21
C VAL A 35 -13.00 -11.55 -4.05
N ASP A 36 -13.37 -10.28 -4.16
CA ASP A 36 -14.76 -9.85 -4.05
C ASP A 36 -15.64 -10.45 -5.15
N ALA A 37 -15.11 -10.56 -6.38
CA ALA A 37 -15.80 -11.18 -7.52
C ALA A 37 -16.15 -12.67 -7.31
N PHE A 38 -15.52 -13.37 -6.35
CA PHE A 38 -15.84 -14.77 -6.05
C PHE A 38 -16.55 -14.95 -4.71
N ILE A 39 -16.10 -14.23 -3.67
CA ILE A 39 -16.56 -14.46 -2.30
C ILE A 39 -17.90 -13.75 -2.00
N HIS A 40 -18.23 -12.68 -2.72
CA HIS A 40 -19.47 -11.89 -2.61
C HIS A 40 -19.88 -11.61 -1.16
N THR A 41 -19.40 -10.52 -0.58
CA THR A 41 -19.83 -10.09 0.76
C THR A 41 -21.22 -9.47 0.74
N ASN A 42 -21.96 -9.61 1.85
CA ASN A 42 -23.30 -9.02 2.04
C ASN A 42 -23.22 -7.54 2.47
N MET A 43 -22.24 -6.83 1.93
CA MET A 43 -22.00 -5.42 2.16
C MET A 43 -22.69 -4.59 1.08
N THR A 44 -23.21 -3.41 1.43
CA THR A 44 -23.61 -2.44 0.40
C THR A 44 -22.36 -2.00 -0.37
N GLN A 45 -22.50 -1.64 -1.64
CA GLN A 45 -21.35 -1.21 -2.45
C GLN A 45 -20.61 -0.04 -1.79
N ALA A 46 -21.35 0.96 -1.31
CA ALA A 46 -20.79 2.11 -0.61
C ALA A 46 -19.98 1.72 0.64
N PHE A 47 -20.48 0.76 1.44
CA PHE A 47 -19.74 0.30 2.61
C PHE A 47 -18.51 -0.50 2.19
N LYS A 48 -18.61 -1.32 1.15
CA LYS A 48 -17.50 -2.13 0.63
C LYS A 48 -16.34 -1.27 0.11
N ASP A 49 -16.64 -0.22 -0.66
CA ASP A 49 -15.65 0.71 -1.20
C ASP A 49 -14.88 1.44 -0.08
N MET A 50 -15.58 1.80 0.99
CA MET A 50 -14.97 2.38 2.19
C MET A 50 -14.21 1.33 2.99
N PHE A 51 -14.80 0.14 3.19
CA PHE A 51 -14.23 -0.96 3.96
C PHE A 51 -12.86 -1.37 3.42
N PHE A 52 -12.72 -1.57 2.10
CA PHE A 52 -11.44 -1.94 1.48
C PHE A 52 -10.32 -0.93 1.71
N VAL A 53 -10.64 0.36 1.85
CA VAL A 53 -9.65 1.40 2.16
C VAL A 53 -9.39 1.46 3.67
N VAL A 54 -10.42 1.41 4.51
CA VAL A 54 -10.27 1.62 5.95
C VAL A 54 -9.60 0.44 6.64
N ILE A 55 -9.79 -0.79 6.16
CA ILE A 55 -9.11 -1.96 6.74
C ILE A 55 -7.59 -1.87 6.63
N GLN A 56 -7.08 -1.11 5.66
CA GLN A 56 -5.65 -0.83 5.50
C GLN A 56 -5.07 -0.07 6.70
N LEU A 57 -5.88 0.65 7.49
CA LEU A 57 -5.42 1.27 8.72
C LEU A 57 -4.89 0.23 9.71
N GLY A 58 -5.45 -0.98 9.72
CA GLY A 58 -4.90 -2.11 10.46
C GLY A 58 -3.47 -2.42 10.04
N ALA A 59 -3.24 -2.52 8.72
CA ALA A 59 -1.90 -2.67 8.16
C ALA A 59 -1.00 -1.48 8.58
N ILE A 60 -1.46 -0.24 8.46
CA ILE A 60 -0.68 0.95 8.85
C ILE A 60 -0.25 0.93 10.32
N ILE A 61 -1.08 0.44 11.22
CA ILE A 61 -0.68 0.27 12.63
C ILE A 61 0.48 -0.72 12.73
N ALA A 62 0.50 -1.78 11.92
CA ALA A 62 1.57 -2.78 11.93
C ALA A 62 2.93 -2.19 11.54
N VAL A 63 2.98 -1.35 10.50
CA VAL A 63 4.25 -0.66 10.14
C VAL A 63 4.68 0.31 11.23
N ILE A 64 3.75 1.06 11.83
CA ILE A 64 4.08 2.00 12.91
C ILE A 64 4.68 1.25 14.11
N VAL A 65 4.11 0.10 14.47
CA VAL A 65 4.61 -0.74 15.56
C VAL A 65 5.97 -1.34 15.21
N GLU A 66 6.12 -1.93 14.03
CA GLU A 66 7.37 -2.59 13.61
C GLU A 66 8.53 -1.61 13.50
N PHE A 67 8.27 -0.39 12.99
CA PHE A 67 9.28 0.65 12.80
C PHE A 67 9.24 1.74 13.88
N TRP A 68 8.60 1.50 15.03
CA TRP A 68 8.40 2.51 16.08
C TRP A 68 9.69 3.21 16.50
N SER A 69 10.78 2.47 16.67
CA SER A 69 12.08 3.02 17.08
C SER A 69 12.70 3.98 16.04
N GLN A 70 12.34 3.82 14.77
CA GLN A 70 12.79 4.62 13.64
C GLN A 70 11.83 5.79 13.36
N MET A 71 10.53 5.59 13.57
CA MET A 71 9.48 6.58 13.31
C MET A 71 9.27 7.55 14.47
N ASN A 72 9.49 7.14 15.72
CA ASN A 72 9.26 7.96 16.90
C ASN A 72 10.37 9.03 17.06
N PRO A 73 10.04 10.33 16.91
CA PRO A 73 11.03 11.38 17.07
C PRO A 73 11.35 11.68 18.55
N PHE A 74 10.52 11.23 19.48
CA PHE A 74 10.65 11.55 20.90
C PHE A 74 11.54 10.53 21.62
N VAL A 75 12.49 11.05 22.40
CA VAL A 75 13.40 10.24 23.22
C VAL A 75 13.36 10.78 24.64
N ASN A 76 13.08 9.92 25.61
CA ASN A 76 13.22 10.26 27.01
C ASN A 76 14.70 10.22 27.39
N VAL A 77 15.22 11.35 27.88
CA VAL A 77 16.57 11.44 28.43
C VAL A 77 16.43 11.57 29.94
N GLU A 78 16.98 10.61 30.68
CA GLU A 78 16.94 10.61 32.14
C GLU A 78 17.44 11.95 32.70
N GLY A 79 16.61 12.56 33.57
CA GLY A 79 16.89 13.84 34.20
C GLY A 79 16.88 15.08 33.29
N LYS A 80 16.59 14.94 31.99
CA LYS A 80 16.64 16.07 31.02
C LYS A 80 15.37 16.22 30.17
N GLY A 81 14.33 15.44 30.45
CA GLY A 81 13.04 15.50 29.75
C GLY A 81 13.05 14.87 28.36
N VAL A 82 12.03 15.19 27.56
CA VAL A 82 11.84 14.65 26.20
C VAL A 82 12.66 15.44 25.19
N ARG A 83 13.53 14.78 24.43
CA ARG A 83 14.29 15.36 23.32
C ARG A 83 13.75 14.87 21.97
N ILE A 84 13.68 15.76 20.99
CA ILE A 84 13.28 15.44 19.61
C ILE A 84 14.52 15.09 18.78
N LYS A 85 14.53 13.88 18.21
CA LYS A 85 15.51 13.42 17.20
C LYS A 85 15.30 14.19 15.90
N ARG A 86 16.12 15.21 15.65
CA ARG A 86 16.11 16.00 14.40
C ARG A 86 16.17 15.14 13.13
N SER A 87 16.90 14.02 13.15
CA SER A 87 16.98 13.11 12.00
C SER A 87 15.65 12.46 11.65
N VAL A 88 14.87 12.05 12.66
CA VAL A 88 13.55 11.43 12.48
C VAL A 88 12.53 12.50 12.06
N PHE A 89 12.59 13.69 12.66
CA PHE A 89 11.76 14.81 12.24
C PHE A 89 12.01 15.18 10.77
N ASN A 90 13.28 15.35 10.36
CA ASN A 90 13.63 15.66 8.96
C ASN A 90 13.21 14.57 7.98
N MET A 91 13.26 13.30 8.39
CA MET A 91 12.73 12.19 7.60
C MET A 91 11.21 12.33 7.41
N TRP A 92 10.45 12.65 8.46
CA TRP A 92 9.01 12.90 8.34
C TRP A 92 8.70 14.11 7.44
N VAL A 93 9.50 15.18 7.48
CA VAL A 93 9.33 16.30 6.53
C VAL A 93 9.51 15.81 5.08
N LYS A 94 10.50 14.95 4.80
CA LYS A 94 10.69 14.36 3.47
C LYS A 94 9.53 13.45 3.08
N VAL A 95 9.00 12.66 4.02
CA VAL A 95 7.81 11.83 3.80
C VAL A 95 6.61 12.70 3.44
N VAL A 96 6.39 13.82 4.14
CA VAL A 96 5.33 14.78 3.80
C VAL A 96 5.54 15.35 2.40
N VAL A 97 6.77 15.75 2.06
CA VAL A 97 7.11 16.23 0.69
C VAL A 97 6.80 15.18 -0.37
N ALA A 98 7.05 13.89 -0.11
CA ALA A 98 6.69 12.80 -1.02
C ALA A 98 5.17 12.54 -1.06
N PHE A 99 4.45 12.80 0.02
CA PHE A 99 2.98 12.64 0.07
C PHE A 99 2.24 13.74 -0.67
N LEU A 100 2.74 14.99 -0.63
CA LEU A 100 2.05 16.16 -1.18
C LEU A 100 1.57 16.01 -2.62
N PRO A 101 2.37 15.50 -3.59
CA PRO A 101 1.87 15.29 -4.95
C PRO A 101 0.61 14.43 -4.97
N SER A 102 0.63 13.27 -4.31
CA SER A 102 -0.52 12.37 -4.28
C SER A 102 -1.72 12.95 -3.53
N ALA A 103 -1.50 13.77 -2.50
CA ALA A 103 -2.59 14.47 -1.82
C ALA A 103 -3.28 15.48 -2.76
N VAL A 104 -2.48 16.31 -3.44
CA VAL A 104 -2.99 17.34 -4.36
C VAL A 104 -3.71 16.71 -5.53
N PHE A 105 -3.06 15.78 -6.26
CA PHE A 105 -3.69 15.13 -7.41
C PHE A 105 -4.89 14.27 -7.00
N GLY A 106 -4.84 13.64 -5.83
CA GLY A 106 -5.94 12.80 -5.33
C GLY A 106 -7.22 13.60 -5.09
N LEU A 107 -7.12 14.83 -4.58
CA LEU A 107 -8.29 15.68 -4.36
C LEU A 107 -9.02 16.05 -5.65
N PHE A 108 -8.31 16.15 -6.78
CA PHE A 108 -8.91 16.56 -8.06
C PHE A 108 -9.19 15.40 -9.01
N LEU A 109 -8.41 14.32 -8.95
CA LEU A 109 -8.44 13.24 -9.95
C LEU A 109 -9.01 11.93 -9.42
N ASN A 110 -9.16 11.73 -8.10
CA ASN A 110 -9.53 10.42 -7.57
C ASN A 110 -10.84 9.90 -8.15
N ASP A 111 -11.91 10.71 -8.12
CA ASP A 111 -13.22 10.29 -8.60
C ASP A 111 -13.21 10.03 -10.12
N PHE A 112 -12.52 10.87 -10.89
CA PHE A 112 -12.35 10.67 -12.34
C PHE A 112 -11.61 9.37 -12.66
N LEU A 113 -10.51 9.08 -11.95
CA LEU A 113 -9.71 7.87 -12.16
C LEU A 113 -10.45 6.62 -11.70
N GLU A 114 -11.18 6.68 -10.59
CA GLU A 114 -12.00 5.57 -10.09
C GLU A 114 -13.11 5.22 -11.11
N GLU A 115 -13.79 6.22 -11.67
CA GLU A 115 -14.85 6.04 -12.66
C GLU A 115 -14.34 5.50 -14.02
N HIS A 116 -13.23 6.05 -14.55
CA HIS A 116 -12.78 5.74 -15.92
C HIS A 116 -11.74 4.61 -15.97
N PHE A 117 -10.99 4.40 -14.89
CA PHE A 117 -9.88 3.45 -14.83
C PHE A 117 -10.08 2.34 -13.79
N GLY A 118 -11.19 2.32 -13.06
CA GLY A 118 -11.56 1.28 -12.10
C GLY A 118 -12.03 -0.05 -12.69
N THR A 119 -11.83 -0.29 -13.99
CA THR A 119 -12.29 -1.53 -14.64
C THR A 119 -11.34 -2.71 -14.36
N PRO A 120 -11.86 -3.95 -14.30
CA PRO A 120 -11.02 -5.15 -14.17
C PRO A 120 -9.92 -5.24 -15.23
N LEU A 121 -10.21 -4.80 -16.47
CA LEU A 121 -9.25 -4.78 -17.57
C LEU A 121 -8.10 -3.80 -17.29
N THR A 122 -8.40 -2.57 -16.84
CA THR A 122 -7.36 -1.60 -16.49
C THR A 122 -6.46 -2.14 -15.39
N ILE A 123 -7.05 -2.73 -14.35
CA ILE A 123 -6.29 -3.33 -13.24
C ILE A 123 -5.34 -4.42 -13.75
N ALA A 124 -5.83 -5.31 -14.62
CA ALA A 124 -5.04 -6.38 -15.21
C ALA A 124 -3.86 -5.85 -16.06
N ILE A 125 -4.11 -4.82 -16.87
CA ILE A 125 -3.07 -4.15 -17.66
C ILE A 125 -2.02 -3.53 -16.73
N MET A 126 -2.43 -2.82 -15.69
CA MET A 126 -1.50 -2.18 -14.75
C MET A 126 -0.71 -3.18 -13.90
N LEU A 127 -1.28 -4.34 -13.59
CA LEU A 127 -0.55 -5.47 -13.01
C LEU A 127 0.61 -5.88 -13.92
N ILE A 128 0.34 -6.11 -15.21
CA ILE A 128 1.35 -6.52 -16.20
C ILE A 128 2.40 -5.42 -16.41
N VAL A 129 1.99 -4.17 -16.64
CA VAL A 129 2.89 -3.05 -16.91
C VAL A 129 3.90 -2.86 -15.78
N TYR A 130 3.44 -2.82 -14.53
CA TYR A 130 4.35 -2.71 -13.39
C TYR A 130 5.14 -3.99 -13.13
N GLY A 131 4.58 -5.15 -13.50
CA GLY A 131 5.32 -6.41 -13.51
C GLY A 131 6.55 -6.37 -14.42
N ILE A 132 6.37 -5.86 -15.64
CA ILE A 132 7.44 -5.60 -16.60
C ILE A 132 8.41 -4.56 -16.04
N ALA A 133 7.91 -3.46 -15.48
CA ALA A 133 8.74 -2.40 -14.92
C ALA A 133 9.70 -2.93 -13.83
N PHE A 134 9.20 -3.76 -12.91
CA PHE A 134 10.05 -4.41 -11.91
C PHE A 134 11.17 -5.23 -12.54
N ILE A 135 10.85 -6.05 -13.55
CA ILE A 135 11.84 -6.90 -14.22
C ILE A 135 12.89 -6.05 -14.93
N VAL A 136 12.47 -5.04 -15.70
CA VAL A 136 13.36 -4.16 -16.46
C VAL A 136 14.28 -3.38 -15.53
N ILE A 137 13.73 -2.72 -14.51
CA ILE A 137 14.48 -1.88 -13.58
C ILE A 137 15.45 -2.71 -12.76
N GLU A 138 15.02 -3.87 -12.28
CA GLU A 138 15.91 -4.74 -11.51
C GLU A 138 17.04 -5.28 -12.36
N ARG A 139 16.79 -5.68 -13.61
CA ARG A 139 17.84 -6.09 -14.55
C ARG A 139 18.80 -4.93 -14.85
N TRP A 140 18.28 -3.72 -15.04
CA TRP A 140 19.08 -2.53 -15.27
C TRP A 140 19.98 -2.18 -14.08
N ASN A 141 19.49 -2.42 -12.86
CA ASN A 141 20.22 -2.16 -11.63
C ASN A 141 21.19 -3.28 -11.21
N LYS A 142 21.22 -4.44 -11.88
CA LYS A 142 22.12 -5.56 -11.52
C LYS A 142 23.60 -5.17 -11.51
N THR A 143 24.01 -4.28 -12.40
CA THR A 143 25.41 -3.81 -12.52
C THR A 143 25.64 -2.44 -11.91
N ARG A 144 24.62 -1.84 -11.26
CA ARG A 144 24.67 -0.50 -10.71
C ARG A 144 24.80 -0.53 -9.19
N VAL A 145 25.59 0.39 -8.66
CA VAL A 145 25.71 0.60 -7.21
C VAL A 145 24.67 1.65 -6.77
N PRO A 146 23.82 1.36 -5.77
CA PRO A 146 22.89 2.34 -5.23
C PRO A 146 23.64 3.56 -4.66
N LYS A 147 23.13 4.75 -4.94
CA LYS A 147 23.67 6.03 -4.45
C LYS A 147 23.14 6.42 -3.07
N ILE A 148 21.95 5.93 -2.72
CA ILE A 148 21.28 6.20 -1.45
C ILE A 148 21.12 4.85 -0.74
N ASN A 149 21.91 4.63 0.31
CA ASN A 149 21.97 3.36 1.03
C ASN A 149 21.37 3.42 2.43
N THR A 150 21.05 4.62 2.92
CA THR A 150 20.36 4.80 4.21
C THR A 150 19.17 5.77 4.11
N MET A 151 18.18 5.62 4.99
CA MET A 151 17.03 6.54 5.10
C MET A 151 17.44 8.01 5.32
N LYS A 152 18.59 8.26 5.96
CA LYS A 152 19.10 9.61 6.20
C LYS A 152 19.56 10.31 4.92
N GLU A 153 20.07 9.54 3.96
CA GLU A 153 20.61 10.02 2.68
C GLU A 153 19.53 10.40 1.66
N ILE A 154 18.26 10.02 1.88
CA ILE A 154 17.16 10.45 1.01
C ILE A 154 17.12 11.97 0.98
N THR A 155 17.29 12.57 -0.19
CA THR A 155 17.20 14.03 -0.37
C THR A 155 15.75 14.46 -0.58
N TYR A 156 15.46 15.76 -0.47
CA TYR A 156 14.14 16.29 -0.84
C TYR A 156 13.80 16.03 -2.31
N GLN A 157 14.79 16.11 -3.19
CA GLN A 157 14.62 15.78 -4.60
C GLN A 157 14.23 14.30 -4.78
N ALA A 158 14.92 13.38 -4.09
CA ALA A 158 14.58 11.96 -4.14
C ALA A 158 13.16 11.71 -3.60
N ALA A 159 12.82 12.32 -2.46
CA ALA A 159 11.48 12.22 -1.87
C ALA A 159 10.39 12.74 -2.83
N LEU A 160 10.61 13.90 -3.47
CA LEU A 160 9.65 14.46 -4.43
C LEU A 160 9.49 13.55 -5.66
N ILE A 161 10.58 13.00 -6.20
CA ILE A 161 10.50 12.05 -7.32
C ILE A 161 9.69 10.81 -6.92
N ILE A 162 9.96 10.22 -5.76
CA ILE A 162 9.19 9.07 -5.24
C ILE A 162 7.71 9.45 -5.08
N GLY A 163 7.42 10.66 -4.60
CA GLY A 163 6.06 11.19 -4.48
C GLY A 163 5.33 11.35 -5.82
N MET A 164 6.04 11.80 -6.87
CA MET A 164 5.48 11.85 -8.23
C MET A 164 5.18 10.44 -8.76
N PHE A 165 6.02 9.46 -8.45
CA PHE A 165 5.70 8.06 -8.76
C PHE A 165 4.50 7.55 -7.96
N GLN A 166 4.28 8.01 -6.73
CA GLN A 166 3.07 7.69 -5.98
C GLN A 166 1.79 8.21 -6.66
N VAL A 167 1.84 9.33 -7.40
CA VAL A 167 0.66 9.80 -8.17
C VAL A 167 0.22 8.74 -9.20
N LEU A 168 1.16 8.02 -9.80
CA LEU A 168 0.85 6.94 -10.76
C LEU A 168 0.05 5.80 -10.11
N SER A 169 0.15 5.62 -8.79
CA SER A 169 -0.61 4.58 -8.09
C SER A 169 -2.09 4.87 -7.92
N MET A 170 -2.54 6.07 -8.29
CA MET A 170 -3.97 6.39 -8.35
C MET A 170 -4.69 5.62 -9.46
N ILE A 171 -3.98 5.16 -10.48
CA ILE A 171 -4.56 4.26 -11.49
C ILE A 171 -4.71 2.87 -10.85
N PRO A 172 -5.94 2.34 -10.74
CA PRO A 172 -6.19 1.04 -10.11
C PRO A 172 -5.35 -0.09 -10.73
N GLY A 173 -4.85 -0.99 -9.87
CA GLY A 173 -3.96 -2.11 -10.26
C GLY A 173 -2.47 -1.79 -10.25
N THR A 174 -2.08 -0.51 -10.19
CA THR A 174 -0.66 -0.10 -10.19
C THR A 174 0.11 -0.58 -8.96
N SER A 175 -0.52 -0.64 -7.78
CA SER A 175 0.11 -0.75 -6.46
C SER A 175 0.89 0.50 -6.05
N ARG A 176 0.50 1.10 -4.92
CA ARG A 176 1.22 2.22 -4.32
C ARG A 176 2.64 1.85 -3.95
N SER A 177 2.82 0.75 -3.21
CA SER A 177 4.15 0.26 -2.86
C SER A 177 4.96 -0.09 -4.12
N GLY A 178 4.32 -0.68 -5.13
CA GLY A 178 4.93 -0.94 -6.43
C GLY A 178 5.50 0.32 -7.09
N ALA A 179 4.69 1.36 -7.21
CA ALA A 179 5.08 2.60 -7.89
C ALA A 179 6.19 3.36 -7.18
N THR A 180 6.10 3.51 -5.86
CA THR A 180 7.11 4.23 -5.08
C THR A 180 8.43 3.48 -5.02
N ILE A 181 8.42 2.15 -4.90
CA ILE A 181 9.63 1.32 -4.97
C ILE A 181 10.28 1.45 -6.35
N VAL A 182 9.50 1.30 -7.43
CA VAL A 182 9.99 1.49 -8.81
C VAL A 182 10.65 2.86 -8.98
N GLY A 183 9.99 3.94 -8.56
CA GLY A 183 10.54 5.29 -8.63
C GLY A 183 11.83 5.47 -7.84
N ALA A 184 11.90 4.89 -6.64
CA ALA A 184 13.09 4.92 -5.79
C ALA A 184 14.27 4.13 -6.42
N LEU A 185 14.01 2.94 -6.94
CA LEU A 185 15.04 2.11 -7.59
C LEU A 185 15.59 2.77 -8.86
N LEU A 186 14.75 3.48 -9.63
CA LEU A 186 15.16 4.20 -10.84
C LEU A 186 16.18 5.30 -10.54
N ILE A 187 16.04 5.99 -9.41
CA ILE A 187 16.96 7.06 -8.99
C ILE A 187 18.14 6.56 -8.14
N GLY A 188 18.29 5.24 -8.00
CA GLY A 188 19.43 4.62 -7.33
C GLY A 188 19.32 4.55 -5.81
N VAL A 189 18.10 4.50 -5.26
CA VAL A 189 17.88 4.12 -3.85
C VAL A 189 18.04 2.61 -3.70
N SER A 190 18.69 2.16 -2.63
CA SER A 190 18.83 0.74 -2.34
C SER A 190 17.47 0.08 -2.08
N ARG A 191 17.33 -1.22 -2.37
CA ARG A 191 16.05 -1.95 -2.22
C ARG A 191 15.45 -1.84 -0.82
N VAL A 192 16.31 -1.96 0.20
CA VAL A 192 15.91 -1.86 1.61
C VAL A 192 15.36 -0.47 1.91
N VAL A 193 16.09 0.59 1.53
CA VAL A 193 15.67 1.98 1.79
C VAL A 193 14.44 2.36 0.97
N ALA A 194 14.32 1.85 -0.26
CA ALA A 194 13.16 2.05 -1.11
C ALA A 194 11.88 1.48 -0.47
N ALA A 195 11.96 0.26 0.09
CA ALA A 195 10.86 -0.36 0.82
C ALA A 195 10.54 0.38 2.12
N GLU A 196 11.55 0.68 2.95
CA GLU A 196 11.35 1.43 4.20
C GLU A 196 10.70 2.79 3.96
N PHE A 197 11.23 3.59 3.01
CA PHE A 197 10.65 4.90 2.71
C PHE A 197 9.22 4.79 2.16
N THR A 198 8.95 3.78 1.34
CA THR A 198 7.59 3.47 0.86
C THR A 198 6.63 3.18 2.01
N PHE A 199 7.06 2.38 3.00
CA PHE A 199 6.24 2.06 4.15
C PHE A 199 5.95 3.29 5.02
N PHE A 200 6.93 4.19 5.16
CA PHE A 200 6.76 5.41 5.94
C PHE A 200 5.84 6.39 5.21
N LEU A 201 5.96 6.47 3.87
CA LEU A 201 5.08 7.23 3.00
C LEU A 201 3.63 6.69 2.99
N ALA A 202 3.45 5.38 3.16
CA ALA A 202 2.11 4.79 3.26
C ALA A 202 1.32 5.35 4.46
N VAL A 203 1.98 5.68 5.57
CA VAL A 203 1.32 6.17 6.79
C VAL A 203 0.44 7.41 6.52
N PRO A 204 0.96 8.59 6.10
CA PRO A 204 0.11 9.74 5.83
C PRO A 204 -0.83 9.52 4.66
N THR A 205 -0.41 8.74 3.66
CA THR A 205 -1.21 8.48 2.46
C THR A 205 -2.49 7.72 2.79
N MET A 206 -2.40 6.66 3.59
CA MET A 206 -3.53 5.80 3.93
C MET A 206 -4.40 6.38 5.03
N LEU A 207 -3.81 7.12 5.98
CA LEU A 207 -4.59 7.93 6.91
C LEU A 207 -5.44 8.95 6.16
N GLY A 208 -4.87 9.65 5.17
CA GLY A 208 -5.59 10.61 4.33
C GLY A 208 -6.71 9.95 3.51
N ALA A 209 -6.40 8.86 2.80
CA ALA A 209 -7.38 8.13 1.99
C ALA A 209 -8.52 7.54 2.83
N SER A 210 -8.20 6.97 4.00
CA SER A 210 -9.20 6.44 4.93
C SER A 210 -10.08 7.53 5.51
N ALA A 211 -9.49 8.65 5.93
CA ALA A 211 -10.26 9.81 6.41
C ALA A 211 -11.22 10.32 5.32
N PHE A 212 -10.74 10.42 4.07
CA PHE A 212 -11.58 10.83 2.95
C PHE A 212 -12.74 9.85 2.69
N LYS A 213 -12.48 8.54 2.64
CA LYS A 213 -13.53 7.53 2.42
C LYS A 213 -14.52 7.44 3.59
N LEU A 214 -14.07 7.61 4.84
CA LEU A 214 -14.95 7.68 6.01
C LEU A 214 -15.88 8.91 5.95
N LEU A 215 -15.34 10.08 5.60
CA LEU A 215 -16.15 11.30 5.45
C LEU A 215 -17.15 11.17 4.30
N LYS A 216 -16.75 10.57 3.17
CA LYS A 216 -17.61 10.35 1.99
C LYS A 216 -18.72 9.33 2.26
N PHE A 217 -18.43 8.27 3.03
CA PHE A 217 -19.43 7.27 3.44
C PHE A 217 -20.39 7.82 4.51
N GLY A 218 -19.89 8.70 5.38
CA GLY A 218 -20.59 9.20 6.55
C GLY A 218 -20.23 8.44 7.83
N LEU A 219 -20.58 9.00 8.99
CA LEU A 219 -20.25 8.43 10.31
C LEU A 219 -21.40 7.64 10.94
N HIS A 220 -22.41 7.28 10.15
CA HIS A 220 -23.57 6.52 10.60
C HIS A 220 -23.39 5.03 10.29
N PHE A 221 -22.72 4.32 11.19
CA PHE A 221 -22.47 2.89 11.05
C PHE A 221 -23.49 2.06 11.83
N SER A 222 -23.90 0.93 11.25
CA SER A 222 -24.55 -0.12 12.03
C SER A 222 -23.54 -0.82 12.96
N LEU A 223 -24.02 -1.51 13.99
CA LEU A 223 -23.14 -2.33 14.84
C LEU A 223 -22.40 -3.42 14.04
N SER A 224 -23.07 -4.03 13.05
CA SER A 224 -22.45 -5.07 12.22
C SER A 224 -21.34 -4.53 11.32
N GLU A 225 -21.49 -3.32 10.79
CA GLU A 225 -20.47 -2.63 9.99
C GLU A 225 -19.24 -2.28 10.84
N VAL A 226 -19.45 -1.79 12.07
CA VAL A 226 -18.35 -1.52 13.01
C VAL A 226 -17.58 -2.80 13.35
N ILE A 227 -18.28 -3.90 13.64
CA ILE A 227 -17.64 -5.19 13.94
C ILE A 227 -16.85 -5.67 12.71
N ALA A 228 -17.41 -5.58 11.51
CA ALA A 228 -16.72 -5.98 10.28
C ALA A 228 -15.42 -5.19 10.07
N LEU A 229 -15.47 -3.86 10.20
CA LEU A 229 -14.29 -2.99 10.09
C LEU A 229 -13.21 -3.37 11.11
N ILE A 230 -13.58 -3.51 12.39
CA ILE A 230 -12.62 -3.83 13.47
C ILE A 230 -11.98 -5.19 13.21
N VAL A 231 -12.76 -6.21 12.86
CA VAL A 231 -12.23 -7.55 12.58
C VAL A 231 -11.29 -7.51 11.39
N GLY A 232 -11.69 -6.89 10.28
CA GLY A 232 -10.84 -6.74 9.09
C GLY A 232 -9.54 -6.01 9.41
N MET A 233 -9.59 -4.91 10.16
CA MET A 233 -8.41 -4.15 10.61
C MET A 233 -7.49 -4.98 11.52
N VAL A 234 -8.04 -5.69 12.51
CA VAL A 234 -7.25 -6.50 13.43
C VAL A 234 -6.55 -7.64 12.68
N VAL A 235 -7.25 -8.31 11.77
CA VAL A 235 -6.65 -9.38 10.95
C VAL A 235 -5.58 -8.82 10.03
N ALA A 236 -5.86 -7.71 9.32
CA ALA A 236 -4.89 -7.05 8.45
C ALA A 236 -3.65 -6.60 9.24
N TYR A 237 -3.82 -6.06 10.44
CA TYR A 237 -2.73 -5.71 11.36
C TYR A 237 -1.84 -6.91 11.70
N VAL A 238 -2.44 -8.00 12.19
CA VAL A 238 -1.70 -9.21 12.60
C VAL A 238 -0.93 -9.78 11.42
N VAL A 239 -1.57 -9.95 10.27
CA VAL A 239 -0.95 -10.49 9.06
C VAL A 239 0.17 -9.59 8.55
N SER A 240 -0.04 -8.27 8.58
CA SER A 240 0.95 -7.27 8.16
C SER A 240 2.25 -7.35 8.94
N ILE A 241 2.21 -7.61 10.26
CA ILE A 241 3.45 -7.78 11.06
C ILE A 241 4.33 -8.88 10.48
N PHE A 242 3.74 -10.03 10.13
CA PHE A 242 4.49 -11.14 9.56
C PHE A 242 5.01 -10.82 8.15
N VAL A 243 4.18 -10.19 7.33
CA VAL A 243 4.49 -9.90 5.92
C VAL A 243 5.58 -8.83 5.80
N ILE A 244 5.54 -7.78 6.63
CA ILE A 244 6.59 -6.76 6.68
C ILE A 244 7.94 -7.41 7.04
N LYS A 245 7.98 -8.24 8.08
CA LYS A 245 9.21 -8.95 8.48
C LYS A 245 9.72 -9.87 7.38
N PHE A 246 8.82 -10.62 6.76
CA PHE A 246 9.15 -11.46 5.61
C PHE A 246 9.76 -10.65 4.47
N LEU A 247 9.09 -9.58 4.04
CA LEU A 247 9.53 -8.75 2.92
C LEU A 247 10.88 -8.09 3.23
N MET A 248 11.06 -7.53 4.42
CA MET A 248 12.33 -6.93 4.86
C MET A 248 13.47 -7.96 4.92
N SER A 249 13.20 -9.19 5.32
CA SER A 249 14.18 -10.29 5.29
C SER A 249 14.53 -10.69 3.86
N TYR A 250 13.51 -10.77 2.99
CA TYR A 250 13.64 -11.14 1.59
C TYR A 250 14.50 -10.15 0.79
N ILE A 251 14.17 -8.85 0.84
CA ILE A 251 14.81 -7.81 0.01
C ILE A 251 16.26 -7.50 0.41
N LYS A 252 16.68 -7.93 1.61
CA LYS A 252 18.09 -7.90 2.01
C LYS A 252 18.96 -8.85 1.19
N ARG A 253 18.37 -9.89 0.59
CA ARG A 253 19.08 -10.97 -0.12
C ARG A 253 18.65 -11.13 -1.56
N ARG A 254 17.49 -10.61 -1.95
CA ARG A 254 16.84 -10.83 -3.24
C ARG A 254 16.35 -9.52 -3.84
N ASP A 255 16.11 -9.55 -5.15
CA ASP A 255 15.54 -8.43 -5.91
C ASP A 255 14.01 -8.55 -6.01
N PHE A 256 13.34 -7.53 -6.54
CA PHE A 256 11.88 -7.52 -6.68
C PHE A 256 11.34 -8.29 -7.91
N GLN A 257 12.19 -9.01 -8.67
CA GLN A 257 11.75 -9.64 -9.92
C GLN A 257 10.64 -10.68 -9.72
N ILE A 258 10.64 -11.41 -8.60
CA ILE A 258 9.60 -12.41 -8.31
C ILE A 258 8.20 -11.78 -8.25
N PHE A 259 8.09 -10.58 -7.67
CA PHE A 259 6.84 -9.85 -7.60
C PHE A 259 6.45 -9.35 -8.99
N GLY A 260 7.43 -8.99 -9.82
CA GLY A 260 7.21 -8.68 -11.23
C GLY A 260 6.55 -9.83 -12.00
N TRP A 261 7.11 -11.04 -11.89
CA TRP A 261 6.55 -12.25 -12.50
C TRP A 261 5.16 -12.58 -11.97
N TYR A 262 4.98 -12.50 -10.65
CA TYR A 262 3.68 -12.74 -10.01
C TYR A 262 2.60 -11.80 -10.56
N ARG A 263 2.88 -10.49 -10.63
CA ARG A 263 1.93 -9.51 -11.14
C ARG A 263 1.54 -9.77 -12.59
N MET A 264 2.50 -10.12 -13.45
CA MET A 264 2.20 -10.43 -14.84
C MET A 264 1.33 -11.67 -14.96
N ALA A 265 1.65 -12.74 -14.21
CA ALA A 265 0.85 -13.96 -14.19
C ALA A 265 -0.59 -13.67 -13.71
N LEU A 266 -0.73 -12.92 -12.63
CA LEU A 266 -2.05 -12.53 -12.12
C LEU A 266 -2.84 -11.70 -13.14
N GLY A 267 -2.21 -10.67 -13.74
CA GLY A 267 -2.87 -9.86 -14.76
C GLY A 267 -3.33 -10.67 -15.98
N ILE A 268 -2.54 -11.65 -16.41
CA ILE A 268 -2.94 -12.58 -17.48
C ILE A 268 -4.17 -13.40 -17.05
N ILE A 269 -4.19 -13.93 -15.81
CA ILE A 269 -5.34 -14.67 -15.28
C ILE A 269 -6.60 -13.80 -15.24
N VAL A 270 -6.49 -12.53 -14.81
CA VAL A 270 -7.63 -11.60 -14.81
C VAL A 270 -8.17 -11.40 -16.22
N ILE A 271 -7.29 -11.19 -17.21
CA ILE A 271 -7.70 -11.05 -18.63
C ILE A 271 -8.42 -12.31 -19.11
N LEU A 272 -7.94 -13.50 -18.75
CA LEU A 272 -8.61 -14.75 -19.11
C LEU A 272 -10.00 -14.86 -18.48
N PHE A 273 -10.17 -14.46 -17.22
CA PHE A 273 -11.48 -14.44 -16.56
C PHE A 273 -12.45 -13.48 -17.22
N ILE A 274 -11.98 -12.32 -17.68
CA ILE A 274 -12.77 -11.37 -18.47
C ILE A 274 -13.21 -12.00 -19.79
N ILE A 275 -12.29 -12.63 -20.53
CA ILE A 275 -12.57 -13.23 -21.84
C ILE A 275 -13.60 -14.37 -21.73
N VAL A 276 -13.54 -15.15 -20.66
CA VAL A 276 -14.45 -16.30 -20.44
C VAL A 276 -15.76 -15.86 -19.76
N GLY A 277 -15.92 -14.59 -19.41
CA GLY A 277 -17.15 -14.03 -18.82
C GLY A 277 -17.37 -14.40 -17.35
N VAL A 278 -16.29 -14.70 -16.62
CA VAL A 278 -16.33 -14.97 -15.18
C VAL A 278 -16.43 -13.67 -14.36
N ILE A 279 -15.78 -12.59 -14.85
CA ILE A 279 -15.77 -11.24 -14.26
C ILE A 279 -15.90 -10.22 -15.39
#